data_AF-A0A383S4U2-F1
#
_entry.id   AF-A0A383S4U2-F1
#
_cell.length_a   1.000
_cell.length_b   1.000
_cell.length_c   1.000
_cell.angle_alpha   90.00
_cell.angle_beta   90.00
_cell.angle_gamma   90.00
#
_symmetry.space_group_name_H-M   'P 1'
#
loop_
_entity.id
_entity.type
_entity.pdbx_description
1 polymer ?
#
loop_
_entity_poly.entity_id
_entity_poly.type
_entity_poly.pdbx_seq_one_letter_code
_entity_poly.pdbx_strand_id
1 'polypeptide(L)'
;MIDRDRILVEATRTRRQRLLSALTFGALPDRRTVTNNVGRFVGSAVLAAVIGAGCLGGSFVVNTLQEQKMSTTSANYRSAIQGTSTLDEGTSVDPRTGYPIDPETGWAMAPDGLAYDTRSGWQVDTRTRRLIDPTTKYQVDPETLQVYPKERT
;
A
#
# COMPACT_ATOMS: atom_id res chain seq x y z
N MET A 1 -2.72 59.27 37.75
CA MET A 1 -3.98 58.82 37.12
C MET A 1 -3.81 57.55 36.26
N ILE A 2 -2.71 56.78 36.40
CA ILE A 2 -2.37 55.61 35.55
C ILE A 2 -2.84 54.27 36.18
N ASP A 3 -3.07 54.22 37.49
CA ASP A 3 -3.42 52.97 38.19
C ASP A 3 -4.80 52.41 37.83
N ARG A 4 -5.78 53.26 37.50
CA ARG A 4 -7.16 52.81 37.30
C ARG A 4 -7.33 51.96 36.05
N ASP A 5 -6.67 52.34 34.96
CA ASP A 5 -6.69 51.59 33.71
C ASP A 5 -5.97 50.25 33.87
N ARG A 6 -4.86 50.22 34.63
CA ARG A 6 -4.14 48.99 34.93
C ARG A 6 -4.98 48.01 35.75
N ILE A 7 -5.70 48.50 36.76
CA ILE A 7 -6.63 47.71 37.57
C ILE A 7 -7.77 47.15 36.70
N LEU A 8 -8.31 47.95 35.76
CA LEU A 8 -9.36 47.49 34.84
C LEU A 8 -8.86 46.42 33.85
N VAL A 9 -7.64 46.57 33.32
CA VAL A 9 -7.02 45.58 32.44
C VAL A 9 -6.72 44.28 33.18
N GLU A 10 -6.25 44.34 34.43
CA GLU A 10 -6.03 43.14 35.25
C GLU A 10 -7.35 42.44 35.60
N ALA A 11 -8.39 43.21 35.98
CA ALA A 11 -9.71 42.65 36.29
C ALA A 11 -10.36 41.98 35.07
N THR A 12 -10.32 42.64 33.91
CA THR A 12 -10.86 42.07 32.65
C THR A 12 -10.06 40.85 32.20
N ARG A 13 -8.73 40.88 32.27
CA ARG A 13 -7.86 39.73 31.96
C ARG A 13 -8.19 38.52 32.83
N THR A 14 -8.34 38.73 34.14
CA THR A 14 -8.66 37.66 35.09
C THR A 14 -10.06 37.09 34.84
N ARG A 15 -11.05 37.95 34.56
CA ARG A 15 -12.42 37.53 34.22
C ARG A 15 -12.45 36.71 32.94
N ARG A 16 -11.70 37.13 31.92
CA ARG A 16 -11.61 36.44 30.63
C ARG A 16 -10.92 35.08 30.76
N GLN A 17 -9.85 34.99 31.54
CA GLN A 17 -9.19 33.71 31.84
C GLN A 17 -10.12 32.74 32.57
N ARG A 18 -10.87 33.20 33.58
CA ARG A 18 -11.83 32.35 34.31
C ARG A 18 -13.00 31.90 33.44
N LEU A 19 -13.52 32.77 32.56
CA LEU A 19 -14.57 32.43 31.59
C LEU A 19 -14.07 31.42 30.55
N LEU A 20 -12.87 31.63 30.00
CA LEU A 20 -12.26 30.69 29.05
C LEU A 20 -12.04 29.33 29.69
N SER A 21 -11.49 29.27 30.91
CA SER A 21 -11.34 28.00 31.61
C SER A 21 -12.68 27.32 31.89
N ALA A 22 -13.74 28.07 32.21
CA ALA A 22 -15.06 27.51 32.44
C ALA A 22 -15.71 27.00 31.14
N LEU A 23 -15.49 27.68 30.01
CA LEU A 23 -15.97 27.23 28.70
C LEU A 23 -15.24 25.98 28.20
N THR A 24 -13.92 25.90 28.41
CA THR A 24 -13.14 24.75 27.96
C THR A 24 -13.24 23.54 28.88
N PHE A 25 -13.49 23.74 30.18
CA PHE A 25 -13.44 22.65 31.18
C PHE A 25 -14.73 22.43 31.98
N GLY A 26 -15.76 23.29 31.87
CA GLY A 26 -17.02 23.17 32.60
C GLY A 26 -16.99 23.69 34.05
N ALA A 27 -18.11 23.53 34.76
CA ALA A 27 -18.37 24.15 36.07
C ALA A 27 -17.68 23.47 37.29
N LEU A 28 -16.93 22.40 37.10
CA LEU A 28 -16.21 21.71 38.20
C LEU A 28 -14.70 21.67 37.93
N PRO A 29 -13.90 22.45 38.66
CA PRO A 29 -12.44 22.35 38.62
C PRO A 29 -11.99 21.28 39.60
N ASP A 30 -12.43 20.03 39.43
CA ASP A 30 -11.87 18.96 40.28
C ASP A 30 -10.40 18.72 39.90
N ARG A 31 -9.56 18.71 40.94
CA ARG A 31 -8.17 19.17 40.96
C ARG A 31 -7.15 18.15 40.45
N ARG A 32 -7.57 17.11 39.71
CA ARG A 32 -6.67 16.10 39.13
C ARG A 32 -7.25 15.57 37.83
N THR A 33 -6.62 15.89 36.68
CA THR A 33 -6.52 15.05 35.45
C THR A 33 -6.26 15.87 34.18
N VAL A 34 -6.47 17.20 34.18
CA VAL A 34 -6.49 17.99 32.93
C VAL A 34 -5.11 18.17 32.28
N THR A 35 -4.03 18.31 33.07
CA THR A 35 -2.66 18.46 32.52
C THR A 35 -2.18 17.19 31.81
N ASN A 36 -2.58 16.01 32.29
CA ASN A 36 -2.23 14.74 31.66
C ASN A 36 -2.94 14.55 30.31
N ASN A 37 -4.14 15.09 30.14
CA ASN A 37 -4.91 14.95 28.90
C ASN A 37 -4.35 15.84 27.78
N VAL A 38 -3.87 17.05 28.09
CA VAL A 38 -3.19 17.91 27.10
C VAL A 38 -1.88 17.27 26.62
N GLY A 39 -1.08 16.71 27.54
CA GLY A 39 0.14 15.97 27.17
C GLY A 39 -0.15 14.77 26.27
N ARG A 40 -1.23 14.02 26.56
CA ARG A 40 -1.69 12.91 25.71
C ARG A 40 -2.22 13.36 24.35
N PHE A 41 -2.89 14.50 24.28
CA PHE A 41 -3.42 15.05 23.03
C PHE A 41 -2.31 15.57 22.12
N VAL A 42 -1.32 16.29 22.68
CA VAL A 42 -0.13 16.72 21.93
C VAL A 42 0.68 15.50 21.50
N GLY A 43 0.83 14.50 22.37
CA GLY A 43 1.49 13.24 22.04
C GLY A 43 0.82 12.48 20.89
N SER A 44 -0.51 12.36 20.90
CA SER A 44 -1.24 11.68 19.81
C SER A 44 -1.18 12.45 18.50
N ALA A 45 -1.21 13.79 18.54
CA ALA A 45 -1.07 14.64 17.36
C ALA A 45 0.29 14.44 16.68
N VAL A 46 1.39 14.39 17.46
CA VAL A 46 2.73 14.13 16.92
C VAL A 46 2.84 12.71 16.35
N LEU A 47 2.31 11.71 17.05
CA LEU A 47 2.30 10.32 16.58
C LEU A 47 1.56 10.18 15.24
N ALA A 48 0.38 10.80 15.12
CA ALA A 48 -0.41 10.80 13.89
C ALA A 48 0.34 11.45 12.72
N ALA A 49 1.05 12.56 12.97
CA ALA A 49 1.86 13.22 11.96
C ALA A 49 3.00 12.33 11.45
N VAL A 50 3.70 11.64 12.35
CA VAL A 50 4.81 10.73 11.99
C VAL A 50 4.31 9.53 11.18
N ILE A 51 3.20 8.92 11.60
CA ILE A 51 2.61 7.79 10.87
C ILE A 51 2.15 8.23 9.47
N GLY A 52 1.53 9.42 9.38
CA GLY A 52 1.11 10.01 8.10
C GLY A 52 2.29 10.24 7.16
N ALA A 53 3.36 10.87 7.64
CA ALA A 53 4.57 11.08 6.86
C ALA A 53 5.22 9.76 6.40
N GLY A 54 5.23 8.74 7.26
CA GLY A 54 5.72 7.42 6.93
C GLY A 54 4.92 6.71 5.85
N CYS A 55 3.59 6.74 5.94
CA CYS A 55 2.71 6.15 4.91
C CYS A 55 2.88 6.83 3.55
N LEU A 56 2.85 8.17 3.52
CA LEU A 56 2.99 8.93 2.28
C LEU A 56 4.38 8.76 1.66
N GLY A 57 5.44 8.78 2.48
CA GLY A 57 6.81 8.59 2.02
C GLY A 57 7.08 7.17 1.49
N GLY A 58 6.58 6.14 2.18
CA GLY A 58 6.71 4.75 1.76
C GLY A 58 6.06 4.48 0.40
N SER A 59 4.83 4.96 0.19
CA SER A 59 4.13 4.80 -1.09
C SER A 59 4.88 5.48 -2.24
N PHE A 60 5.45 6.67 -2.02
CA PHE A 60 6.21 7.38 -3.05
C PHE A 60 7.50 6.64 -3.44
N VAL A 61 8.27 6.16 -2.47
CA VAL A 61 9.53 5.45 -2.74
C VAL A 61 9.27 4.12 -3.44
N VAL A 62 8.25 3.35 -3.01
CA VAL A 62 7.88 2.10 -3.66
C VAL A 62 7.42 2.34 -5.10
N ASN A 63 6.59 3.36 -5.35
CA ASN A 63 6.11 3.68 -6.70
C ASN A 63 7.26 4.03 -7.65
N THR A 64 8.21 4.87 -7.21
CA THR A 64 9.37 5.25 -8.04
C THR A 64 10.28 4.06 -8.35
N LEU A 65 10.54 3.19 -7.38
CA LEU A 65 11.29 1.94 -7.58
C LEU A 65 10.56 0.97 -8.53
N GLN A 66 9.24 0.89 -8.44
CA GLN A 66 8.42 -0.01 -9.26
C GLN A 66 8.40 0.44 -10.71
N GLU A 67 8.31 1.75 -10.96
CA GLU A 67 8.36 2.36 -12.28
C GLU A 67 9.73 2.18 -12.98
N GLN A 68 10.83 2.27 -12.22
CA GLN A 68 12.17 1.95 -12.70
C GLN A 68 12.36 0.47 -13.06
N LYS A 69 11.84 -0.43 -12.21
CA LYS A 69 11.89 -1.88 -12.49
C LYS A 69 11.09 -2.24 -13.73
N MET A 70 9.89 -1.69 -13.89
CA MET A 70 9.01 -1.99 -15.02
C MET A 70 9.59 -1.50 -16.35
N SER A 71 10.15 -0.29 -16.38
CA SER A 71 10.83 0.27 -17.56
C SER A 71 12.08 -0.52 -17.93
N THR A 72 12.92 -0.88 -16.94
CA THR A 72 14.14 -1.70 -17.16
C THR A 72 13.79 -3.10 -17.66
N THR A 73 12.79 -3.76 -17.05
CA THR A 73 12.30 -5.07 -17.50
C THR A 73 11.75 -4.98 -18.92
N SER A 74 10.97 -3.94 -19.25
CA SER A 74 10.42 -3.77 -20.60
C SER A 74 11.50 -3.50 -21.67
N ALA A 75 12.58 -2.79 -21.32
CA ALA A 75 13.71 -2.54 -22.21
C ALA A 75 14.54 -3.80 -22.46
N ASN A 76 14.84 -4.56 -21.39
CA ASN A 76 15.52 -5.85 -21.49
C ASN A 76 14.69 -6.89 -22.25
N TYR A 77 13.37 -6.82 -22.11
CA TYR A 77 12.46 -7.67 -22.86
C TYR A 77 12.44 -7.29 -24.36
N ARG A 78 12.43 -6.00 -24.69
CA ARG A 78 12.53 -5.52 -26.08
C ARG A 78 13.83 -5.94 -26.77
N SER A 79 14.97 -5.89 -26.07
CA SER A 79 16.25 -6.35 -26.63
C SER A 79 16.31 -7.87 -26.77
N ALA A 80 15.65 -8.62 -25.88
CA ALA A 80 15.49 -10.06 -26.02
C ALA A 80 14.63 -10.43 -27.25
N ILE A 81 13.49 -9.77 -27.48
CA ILE A 81 12.66 -10.00 -28.69
C ILE A 81 13.41 -9.64 -29.97
N GLN A 82 14.14 -8.53 -29.98
CA GLN A 82 14.89 -8.12 -31.17
C GLN A 82 15.98 -9.16 -31.53
N GLY A 83 16.53 -9.86 -30.55
CA GLY A 83 17.47 -10.97 -30.74
C GLY A 83 16.83 -12.29 -31.20
N THR A 84 15.51 -12.47 -31.08
CA THR A 84 14.83 -13.73 -31.44
C THR A 84 14.28 -13.76 -32.86
N SER A 85 14.56 -12.75 -33.70
CA SER A 85 14.15 -12.73 -35.11
C SER A 85 14.86 -13.76 -36.01
N THR A 86 15.65 -14.68 -35.45
CA THR A 86 16.35 -15.73 -36.18
C THR A 86 16.24 -17.13 -35.55
N LEU A 87 15.16 -17.46 -34.85
CA LEU A 87 14.96 -18.81 -34.31
C LEU A 87 13.69 -19.46 -34.86
N ASP A 88 13.96 -20.32 -35.83
CA ASP A 88 13.29 -21.55 -36.27
C ASP A 88 11.78 -21.76 -36.03
N GLU A 89 11.16 -22.23 -37.10
CA GLU A 89 9.75 -22.47 -37.32
C GLU A 89 9.14 -23.43 -36.26
N GLY A 90 8.42 -22.89 -35.27
CA GLY A 90 7.40 -23.68 -34.54
C GLY A 90 7.30 -23.57 -33.01
N THR A 91 8.18 -22.84 -32.31
CA THR A 91 8.02 -22.64 -30.85
C THR A 91 7.64 -21.20 -30.53
N SER A 92 6.36 -20.96 -30.28
CA SER A 92 5.90 -19.65 -29.81
C SER A 92 6.44 -19.46 -28.38
N VAL A 93 7.26 -18.44 -28.14
CA VAL A 93 7.79 -18.11 -26.81
C VAL A 93 6.93 -17.00 -26.23
N ASP A 94 6.47 -17.16 -24.98
CA ASP A 94 5.61 -16.18 -24.34
C ASP A 94 6.36 -14.88 -24.17
N PRO A 95 5.84 -13.77 -24.73
CA PRO A 95 6.47 -12.50 -24.59
C PRO A 95 6.55 -12.01 -23.13
N ARG A 96 5.67 -12.46 -22.26
CA ARG A 96 5.63 -11.90 -20.90
C ARG A 96 6.64 -12.58 -19.97
N THR A 97 6.87 -13.87 -20.18
CA THR A 97 7.71 -14.69 -19.30
C THR A 97 9.02 -15.15 -19.96
N GLY A 98 9.11 -15.07 -21.29
CA GLY A 98 10.26 -15.58 -22.06
C GLY A 98 10.33 -17.10 -22.10
N TYR A 99 9.29 -17.80 -21.63
CA TYR A 99 9.22 -19.26 -21.59
C TYR A 99 8.58 -19.82 -22.87
N PRO A 100 8.98 -21.03 -23.30
CA PRO A 100 8.34 -21.69 -24.43
C PRO A 100 6.86 -21.92 -24.11
N ILE A 101 5.98 -21.53 -25.03
CA ILE A 101 4.56 -21.84 -24.97
C ILE A 101 4.38 -23.26 -25.47
N ASP A 102 3.77 -24.08 -24.63
CA ASP A 102 3.33 -25.40 -25.06
C ASP A 102 2.14 -25.23 -26.03
N PRO A 103 2.26 -25.70 -27.29
CA PRO A 103 1.20 -25.54 -28.28
C PRO A 103 -0.09 -26.30 -27.95
N GLU A 104 -0.04 -27.31 -27.08
CA GLU A 104 -1.24 -28.08 -26.69
C GLU A 104 -2.04 -27.37 -25.58
N THR A 105 -1.36 -26.78 -24.60
CA THR A 105 -2.00 -26.15 -23.44
C THR A 105 -2.15 -24.62 -23.58
N GLY A 106 -1.35 -24.00 -24.45
CA GLY A 106 -1.29 -22.54 -24.59
C GLY A 106 -0.66 -21.85 -23.38
N TRP A 107 -0.02 -22.60 -22.49
CA TRP A 107 0.64 -22.10 -21.29
C TRP A 107 2.14 -21.95 -21.51
N ALA A 108 2.71 -20.94 -20.87
CA ALA A 108 4.14 -20.72 -20.85
C ALA A 108 4.76 -21.63 -19.78
N MET A 109 5.64 -22.54 -20.21
CA MET A 109 6.25 -23.55 -19.35
C MET A 109 7.63 -23.11 -18.89
N ALA A 110 7.77 -22.81 -17.61
CA ALA A 110 9.04 -22.46 -17.02
C ALA A 110 9.94 -23.70 -16.86
N PRO A 111 11.27 -23.53 -16.90
CA PRO A 111 12.23 -24.63 -16.76
C PRO A 111 12.21 -25.30 -15.38
N ASP A 112 11.54 -24.69 -14.40
CA ASP A 112 11.25 -25.25 -13.07
C ASP A 112 10.01 -26.16 -13.05
N GLY A 113 9.35 -26.35 -14.20
CA GLY A 113 8.15 -27.17 -14.35
C GLY A 113 6.84 -26.46 -13.99
N LEU A 114 6.89 -25.15 -13.72
CA LEU A 114 5.70 -24.36 -13.40
C LEU A 114 5.05 -23.84 -14.69
N ALA A 115 3.73 -23.99 -14.79
CA ALA A 115 2.95 -23.45 -15.89
C ALA A 115 2.45 -22.04 -15.56
N TYR A 116 2.48 -21.16 -16.55
CA TYR A 116 1.95 -19.80 -16.45
C TYR A 116 0.96 -19.56 -17.60
N ASP A 117 -0.19 -18.99 -17.28
CA ASP A 117 -1.17 -18.62 -18.31
C ASP A 117 -0.61 -17.43 -19.13
N THR A 118 -0.62 -17.56 -20.45
CA THR A 118 -0.10 -16.55 -21.38
C THR A 118 -0.95 -15.28 -21.40
N ARG A 119 -2.24 -15.36 -21.05
CA ARG A 119 -3.15 -14.20 -21.03
C ARG A 119 -3.08 -13.40 -19.72
N SER A 120 -3.35 -14.05 -18.59
CA SER A 120 -3.35 -13.39 -17.28
C SER A 120 -1.94 -13.22 -16.73
N GLY A 121 -1.04 -14.12 -17.13
CA GLY A 121 0.29 -14.15 -16.59
C GLY A 121 0.43 -14.73 -15.20
N TRP A 122 -0.64 -15.34 -14.70
CA TRP A 122 -0.67 -15.96 -13.39
C TRP A 122 -0.18 -17.39 -13.48
N GLN A 123 0.35 -17.89 -12.37
CA GLN A 123 0.77 -19.27 -12.29
C GLN A 123 -0.47 -20.17 -12.34
N VAL A 124 -0.41 -21.24 -13.12
CA VAL A 124 -1.47 -22.23 -13.22
C VAL A 124 -1.05 -23.47 -12.45
N ASP A 125 -1.92 -23.93 -11.55
CA ASP A 125 -1.78 -25.26 -10.96
C ASP A 125 -2.14 -26.30 -12.03
N THR A 126 -1.14 -27.00 -12.57
CA THR A 126 -1.29 -27.96 -13.67
C THR A 126 -2.24 -29.11 -13.35
N ARG A 127 -2.44 -29.43 -12.05
CA ARG A 127 -3.34 -30.50 -11.60
C ARG A 127 -4.79 -30.05 -11.54
N THR A 128 -5.04 -28.81 -11.10
CA THR A 128 -6.40 -28.29 -10.88
C THR A 128 -6.87 -27.36 -11.99
N ARG A 129 -5.97 -26.98 -12.91
CA ARG A 129 -6.16 -25.96 -13.96
C ARG A 129 -6.63 -24.60 -13.44
N ARG A 130 -6.38 -24.31 -12.16
CA ARG A 130 -6.76 -23.05 -11.52
C ARG A 130 -5.62 -22.07 -11.54
N LEU A 131 -5.96 -20.79 -11.66
CA LEU A 131 -5.00 -19.70 -11.65
C LEU A 131 -4.70 -19.32 -10.19
N ILE A 132 -3.43 -19.17 -9.86
CA ILE A 132 -2.97 -18.77 -8.54
C ILE A 132 -2.71 -17.27 -8.56
N ASP A 133 -3.48 -16.53 -7.77
CA ASP A 133 -3.28 -15.09 -7.61
C ASP A 133 -1.91 -14.82 -6.95
N PRO A 134 -1.03 -14.02 -7.58
CA PRO A 134 0.30 -13.73 -7.04
C PRO A 134 0.28 -12.95 -5.72
N THR A 135 -0.76 -12.16 -5.46
CA THR A 135 -0.89 -11.32 -4.27
C THR A 135 -1.56 -12.10 -3.13
N THR A 136 -2.72 -12.68 -3.41
CA THR A 136 -3.56 -13.29 -2.36
C THR A 136 -3.30 -14.77 -2.15
N LYS A 137 -2.60 -15.43 -3.09
CA LYS A 137 -2.36 -16.88 -3.14
C LYS A 137 -3.64 -17.72 -3.19
N TYR A 138 -4.79 -17.10 -3.47
CA TYR A 138 -6.03 -17.82 -3.74
C TYR A 138 -5.98 -18.53 -5.09
N GLN A 139 -6.75 -19.63 -5.21
CA GLN A 139 -6.97 -20.32 -6.47
C GLN A 139 -8.26 -19.82 -7.09
N VAL A 140 -8.20 -19.33 -8.32
CA VAL A 140 -9.35 -18.85 -9.07
C VAL A 140 -9.60 -19.82 -10.22
N ASP A 141 -10.83 -20.27 -10.33
CA ASP A 141 -11.29 -21.03 -11.48
C ASP A 141 -11.55 -20.08 -12.67
N PRO A 142 -10.85 -20.26 -13.82
CA PRO A 142 -11.01 -19.36 -14.97
C PRO A 142 -12.40 -19.41 -15.62
N GLU A 143 -13.15 -20.51 -15.48
CA GLU A 143 -14.45 -20.66 -16.15
C GLU A 143 -15.61 -20.15 -15.29
N THR A 144 -15.55 -20.44 -13.98
CA THR A 144 -16.64 -20.10 -13.05
C THR A 144 -16.39 -18.82 -12.26
N LEU A 145 -15.16 -18.26 -12.33
CA LEU A 145 -14.70 -17.10 -11.56
C LEU A 145 -14.86 -17.26 -10.03
N GLN A 146 -15.02 -18.49 -9.54
CA GLN A 146 -15.10 -18.75 -8.11
C GLN A 146 -13.70 -18.78 -7.49
N VAL A 147 -13.61 -18.20 -6.30
CA VAL A 147 -12.36 -18.06 -5.53
C VAL A 147 -12.32 -19.12 -4.44
N TYR A 148 -11.27 -19.93 -4.44
CA TYR A 148 -11.03 -20.96 -3.44
C TYR A 148 -9.80 -20.61 -2.58
N PRO A 149 -9.86 -20.82 -1.25
CA PRO A 149 -8.68 -20.80 -0.39
C PRO A 149 -7.68 -21.84 -0.87
N LYS A 150 -6.42 -21.43 -1.09
CA LYS A 150 -5.33 -22.40 -1.27
C LYS A 150 -5.12 -23.10 0.07
N GLU A 151 -5.51 -24.36 0.16
CA GLU A 151 -5.28 -25.17 1.35
C GLU A 151 -3.77 -25.17 1.65
N ARG A 152 -3.40 -24.78 2.87
CA ARG A 152 -2.01 -24.92 3.36
C ARG A 152 -1.76 -26.41 3.52
N THR A 153 -0.97 -26.99 2.62
CA THR A 153 -0.23 -28.22 2.92
C THR A 153 1.14 -27.83 3.44
#